data_AF-A0AAU9C1W5-F1
#
_entry.id   AF-A0AAU9C1W5-F1
#
_cell.length_a   1.000
_cell.length_b   1.000
_cell.length_c   1.000
_cell.angle_alpha   90.00
_cell.angle_beta   90.00
_cell.angle_gamma   90.00
#
_symmetry.space_group_name_H-M   'P 1'
#
loop_
_entity.id
_entity.type
_entity.pdbx_description
1 polymer ?
#
loop_
_entity_poly.entity_id
_entity_poly.type
_entity_poly.pdbx_seq_one_letter_code
_entity_poly.pdbx_strand_id
1 'polypeptide(L)'
;MKPKQLQNQSCPTLLELAAFAEGRLTPSRRQALESHMASCERCLDLALAGFKLTGQPLAEAPLPVVSRAQRLRLPRRRRWYLAAGLAAAWLGVAVIGFQLGQAYGRQSTVVEQVFWEDLSPWELS
;
A
#
# COMPACT_ATOMS: atom_id res chain seq x y z
N MET A 1 28.79 -7.19 -38.16
CA MET A 1 28.37 -6.01 -37.38
C MET A 1 28.23 -6.43 -35.91
N LYS A 2 29.04 -5.86 -35.00
CA LYS A 2 29.03 -6.17 -33.56
C LYS A 2 28.11 -5.16 -32.85
N PRO A 3 27.00 -5.57 -32.23
CA PRO A 3 26.14 -4.63 -31.51
C PRO A 3 26.86 -4.10 -30.26
N LYS A 4 26.92 -2.77 -30.18
CA LYS A 4 27.56 -1.96 -29.15
C LYS A 4 26.77 -2.11 -27.85
N GLN A 5 27.36 -2.74 -26.84
CA GLN A 5 26.79 -2.83 -25.49
C GLN A 5 26.85 -1.44 -24.83
N LEU A 6 25.69 -0.78 -24.70
CA LEU A 6 25.56 0.46 -23.94
C LEU A 6 25.49 0.11 -22.45
N GLN A 7 26.62 0.34 -21.80
CA GLN A 7 26.82 0.16 -20.38
C GLN A 7 26.07 1.26 -19.61
N ASN A 8 25.29 0.83 -18.63
CA ASN A 8 24.93 1.54 -17.39
C ASN A 8 23.59 2.30 -17.26
N GLN A 9 22.70 2.38 -18.26
CA GLN A 9 21.33 2.92 -18.07
C GLN A 9 20.23 2.27 -18.94
N SER A 10 20.60 1.34 -19.82
CA SER A 10 19.64 0.70 -20.71
C SER A 10 19.11 -0.57 -20.04
N CYS A 11 17.78 -0.65 -19.92
CA CYS A 11 17.10 -1.88 -19.51
C CYS A 11 17.64 -3.09 -20.30
N PRO A 12 17.73 -4.29 -19.70
CA PRO A 12 18.12 -5.50 -20.40
C PRO A 12 17.27 -5.69 -21.65
N THR A 13 17.89 -6.25 -22.68
CA THR A 13 17.20 -6.49 -23.94
C THR A 13 16.13 -7.58 -23.76
N LEU A 14 15.14 -7.60 -24.64
CA LEU A 14 14.12 -8.66 -24.64
C LEU A 14 14.74 -10.06 -24.80
N LEU A 15 15.83 -10.16 -25.57
CA LEU A 15 16.56 -11.41 -25.75
C LEU A 15 17.22 -11.89 -24.44
N GLU A 16 17.78 -10.97 -23.66
CA GLU A 16 18.36 -11.30 -22.34
C GLU A 16 17.28 -11.69 -21.33
N LEU A 17 16.12 -11.04 -21.36
CA LEU A 17 14.97 -11.40 -20.52
C LEU A 17 14.42 -12.79 -20.89
N ALA A 18 14.35 -13.13 -22.18
CA ALA A 18 13.97 -14.47 -22.63
C ALA A 18 15.01 -15.52 -22.20
N ALA A 19 16.30 -15.24 -22.38
CA ALA A 19 17.38 -16.12 -21.92
C ALA A 19 17.39 -16.29 -20.39
N PHE A 20 16.99 -15.27 -19.63
CA PHE A 20 16.79 -15.35 -18.19
C PHE A 20 15.64 -16.29 -17.82
N ALA A 21 14.50 -16.16 -18.51
CA ALA A 21 13.33 -17.02 -18.29
C ALA A 21 13.64 -18.49 -18.60
N GLU A 22 14.34 -18.76 -19.70
CA GLU A 22 14.78 -20.10 -20.11
C GLU A 22 15.93 -20.66 -19.25
N GLY A 23 16.48 -19.88 -18.31
CA GLY A 23 17.63 -20.30 -17.48
C GLY A 23 18.95 -20.44 -18.24
N ARG A 24 19.06 -19.86 -19.44
CA ARG A 24 20.22 -19.96 -20.34
C ARG A 24 21.28 -18.88 -20.11
N LEU A 25 21.08 -17.97 -19.16
CA LEU A 25 22.09 -16.98 -18.79
C LEU A 25 23.20 -17.60 -17.94
N THR A 26 24.42 -17.12 -18.16
CA THR A 26 25.55 -17.42 -17.27
C THR A 26 25.28 -16.90 -15.85
N PRO A 27 25.85 -17.52 -14.80
CA PRO A 27 25.62 -17.11 -13.42
C PRO A 27 25.93 -15.63 -13.19
N SER A 28 27.03 -15.13 -13.76
CA SER A 28 27.45 -13.73 -13.67
C SER A 28 26.44 -12.78 -14.29
N ARG A 29 25.85 -13.15 -15.45
CA ARG A 29 24.82 -12.31 -16.10
C ARG A 29 23.46 -12.42 -15.44
N ARG A 30 23.11 -13.59 -14.92
CA ARG A 30 21.90 -13.79 -14.13
C ARG A 30 21.87 -12.85 -12.92
N GLN A 31 22.96 -12.82 -12.16
CA GLN A 31 23.09 -11.95 -10.99
C GLN A 31 23.03 -10.46 -11.36
N ALA A 32 23.64 -10.06 -12.47
CA ALA A 32 23.54 -8.69 -12.99
C ALA A 32 22.09 -8.31 -13.34
N LEU A 33 21.35 -9.20 -14.02
CA LEU A 33 19.93 -8.96 -14.33
C LEU A 33 19.07 -8.90 -13.07
N GLU A 34 19.30 -9.78 -12.10
CA GLU A 34 18.60 -9.77 -10.80
C GLU A 34 18.83 -8.46 -10.05
N SER A 35 20.07 -7.96 -10.06
CA SER A 35 20.40 -6.67 -9.46
C SER A 35 19.68 -5.50 -10.15
N HIS A 36 19.58 -5.53 -11.48
CA HIS A 36 18.87 -4.50 -12.24
C HIS A 36 17.36 -4.54 -11.99
N MET A 37 16.76 -5.73 -11.97
CA MET A 37 15.33 -5.91 -11.66
C MET A 37 14.98 -5.49 -10.24
N ALA A 38 15.94 -5.54 -9.30
CA ALA A 38 15.74 -5.03 -7.95
C ALA A 38 15.61 -3.49 -7.90
N SER A 39 16.20 -2.77 -8.85
CA SER A 39 16.14 -1.30 -8.95
C SER A 39 15.18 -0.78 -10.03
N CYS A 40 14.65 -1.64 -10.90
CA CYS A 40 13.85 -1.24 -12.05
C CYS A 40 12.50 -1.97 -12.11
N GLU A 41 11.44 -1.31 -11.63
CA GLU A 41 10.07 -1.87 -11.59
C GLU A 41 9.58 -2.30 -12.97
N ARG A 42 9.90 -1.54 -14.03
CA ARG A 42 9.50 -1.87 -15.40
C ARG A 42 10.05 -3.21 -15.85
N CYS A 43 11.32 -3.48 -15.56
CA CYS A 43 11.96 -4.75 -15.95
C CYS A 43 11.45 -5.92 -15.12
N LEU A 44 11.15 -5.68 -13.84
CA LEU A 44 10.53 -6.68 -12.98
C LEU A 44 9.15 -7.10 -13.52
N ASP A 45 8.31 -6.15 -13.92
CA ASP A 45 6.99 -6.47 -14.46
C ASP A 45 7.05 -7.17 -15.82
N LEU A 46 7.98 -6.76 -16.70
CA LEU A 46 8.25 -7.45 -17.97
C LEU A 46 8.70 -8.90 -17.76
N ALA A 47 9.63 -9.13 -16.82
CA ALA A 47 10.08 -10.48 -16.49
C ALA A 47 8.93 -11.35 -15.97
N LEU A 48 8.12 -10.81 -15.04
CA LEU A 48 6.97 -11.52 -14.46
C LEU A 48 5.86 -11.78 -15.48
N ALA A 49 5.66 -10.88 -16.45
CA ALA A 49 4.75 -11.11 -17.57
C ALA A 49 5.24 -12.25 -18.45
N GLY A 50 6.55 -12.29 -18.75
CA GLY A 50 7.19 -13.38 -19.48
C GLY A 50 6.97 -14.75 -18.83
N PHE A 51 7.23 -14.86 -17.52
CA PHE A 51 7.03 -16.12 -16.77
C PHE A 51 5.57 -16.60 -16.77
N LYS A 52 4.60 -15.68 -16.73
CA LYS A 52 3.18 -16.05 -16.81
C LYS A 52 2.80 -16.61 -18.18
N LEU A 53 3.35 -16.04 -19.25
CA LEU A 53 3.04 -16.45 -20.62
C LEU A 53 3.68 -17.79 -20.98
N THR A 54 4.86 -18.09 -20.44
CA THR A 54 5.55 -19.36 -20.69
C THR A 54 5.03 -20.52 -19.83
N GLY A 55 4.11 -20.28 -18.90
CA GLY A 55 3.55 -21.30 -18.02
C GLY A 55 4.59 -21.96 -17.10
N GLN A 56 5.82 -21.40 -17.02
CA GLN A 56 6.84 -21.96 -16.16
C GLN A 56 6.46 -21.69 -14.70
N PRO A 57 6.42 -22.73 -13.86
CA PRO A 57 6.14 -22.55 -12.45
C PRO A 57 7.25 -21.69 -11.84
N LEU A 58 6.85 -20.59 -11.20
CA LEU A 58 7.70 -19.72 -10.38
C LEU A 58 8.45 -20.48 -9.26
N ALA A 59 8.16 -21.77 -9.06
CA ALA A 59 8.86 -22.65 -8.13
C ALA A 59 10.33 -22.91 -8.51
N GLU A 60 10.68 -22.82 -9.80
CA GLU A 60 12.08 -22.94 -10.25
C GLU A 60 12.82 -21.59 -10.22
N ALA A 61 12.11 -20.49 -9.94
CA ALA A 61 12.73 -19.18 -9.79
C ALA A 61 13.48 -19.13 -8.45
N PRO A 62 14.71 -18.60 -8.40
CA PRO A 62 15.48 -18.52 -7.17
C PRO A 62 14.65 -17.82 -6.08
N LEU A 63 14.41 -18.51 -4.96
CA LEU A 63 13.73 -18.02 -3.75
C LEU A 63 14.11 -16.57 -3.32
N PRO A 64 15.37 -16.09 -3.46
CA PRO A 64 15.68 -14.68 -3.17
C PRO A 64 15.00 -13.67 -4.11
N VAL A 65 14.73 -14.03 -5.36
CA VAL A 65 14.07 -13.14 -6.33
C VAL A 65 12.58 -13.04 -6.04
N VAL A 66 11.92 -14.16 -5.71
CA VAL A 66 10.48 -14.21 -5.42
C VAL A 66 10.15 -13.46 -4.13
N SER A 67 10.92 -13.68 -3.07
CA SER A 67 10.71 -13.02 -1.77
C SER A 67 10.98 -11.51 -1.81
N ARG A 68 11.93 -11.06 -2.65
CA ARG A 68 12.23 -9.62 -2.82
C ARG A 68 11.26 -8.93 -3.76
N ALA A 69 10.86 -9.60 -4.85
CA ALA A 69 9.79 -9.14 -5.72
C ALA A 69 8.49 -8.97 -4.94
N GLN A 70 8.13 -9.91 -4.06
CA GLN A 70 6.94 -9.82 -3.20
C GLN A 70 6.95 -8.60 -2.25
N ARG A 71 8.11 -8.21 -1.71
CA ARG A 71 8.21 -7.02 -0.84
C ARG A 71 8.00 -5.72 -1.62
N LEU A 72 8.46 -5.66 -2.86
CA LEU A 72 8.27 -4.49 -3.74
C LEU A 72 6.88 -4.48 -4.40
N ARG A 73 6.25 -5.65 -4.57
CA ARG A 73 4.89 -5.83 -5.10
C ARG A 73 3.78 -5.67 -4.07
N LEU A 74 3.95 -4.87 -3.02
CA LEU A 74 2.74 -4.40 -2.33
C LEU A 74 1.93 -3.61 -3.36
N PRO A 75 0.77 -4.12 -3.80
CA PRO A 75 0.14 -3.59 -5.00
C PRO A 75 -0.15 -2.13 -4.74
N ARG A 76 0.19 -1.26 -5.69
CA ARG A 76 -0.12 0.18 -5.64
C ARG A 76 -1.58 0.41 -5.23
N ARG A 77 -2.49 -0.51 -5.62
CA ARG A 77 -3.90 -0.57 -5.21
C ARG A 77 -4.13 -0.80 -3.70
N ARG A 78 -3.33 -1.64 -3.03
CA ARG A 78 -3.43 -1.90 -1.58
C ARG A 78 -3.00 -0.70 -0.75
N ARG A 79 -2.06 0.12 -1.23
CA ARG A 79 -1.72 1.41 -0.59
C ARG A 79 -2.92 2.37 -0.60
N TRP A 80 -3.67 2.43 -1.70
CA TRP A 80 -4.90 3.21 -1.78
C TRP A 80 -6.02 2.67 -0.89
N TYR A 81 -6.17 1.34 -0.77
CA TYR A 81 -7.14 0.76 0.15
C TYR A 81 -6.82 1.03 1.62
N LEU A 82 -5.53 1.06 2.02
CA LEU A 82 -5.14 1.45 3.38
C LEU A 82 -5.43 2.93 3.66
N ALA A 83 -5.16 3.82 2.69
CA ALA A 83 -5.52 5.23 2.81
C ALA A 83 -7.04 5.44 2.88
N ALA A 84 -7.81 4.73 2.05
CA ALA A 84 -9.27 4.77 2.07
C ALA A 84 -9.85 4.20 3.39
N GLY A 85 -9.24 3.14 3.93
CA GLY A 85 -9.64 2.57 5.21
C GLY A 85 -9.49 3.54 6.39
N LEU A 86 -8.38 4.30 6.43
CA LEU A 86 -8.18 5.34 7.45
C LEU A 86 -9.20 6.48 7.33
N ALA A 87 -9.51 6.93 6.10
CA ALA A 87 -10.51 7.97 5.88
C ALA A 87 -11.92 7.54 6.36
N ALA A 88 -12.29 6.29 6.12
CA ALA A 88 -13.57 5.74 6.60
C ALA A 88 -13.65 5.66 8.13
N ALA A 89 -12.55 5.32 8.80
CA ALA A 89 -12.49 5.28 10.26
C ALA A 89 -12.73 6.66 10.89
N TRP A 90 -12.13 7.72 10.33
CA TRP A 90 -12.34 9.10 10.81
C TRP A 90 -13.79 9.56 10.64
N LEU A 91 -14.43 9.23 9.52
CA LEU A 91 -15.85 9.52 9.30
C LEU A 91 -16.73 8.80 10.34
N GLY A 92 -16.42 7.52 10.63
CA GLY A 92 -17.14 6.77 11.66
C GLY A 92 -17.08 7.43 13.04
N VAL A 93 -15.90 7.87 13.47
CA VAL A 93 -15.71 8.55 14.77
C VAL A 93 -16.47 9.88 14.82
N ALA A 94 -16.43 10.68 13.75
CA ALA A 94 -17.16 11.94 13.69
C ALA A 94 -18.68 11.75 13.77
N VAL A 95 -19.22 10.75 13.08
CA VAL A 95 -20.66 10.42 13.12
C VAL A 95 -21.08 9.95 14.51
N ILE A 96 -20.29 9.08 15.15
CA ILE A 96 -20.56 8.59 16.52
C ILE A 96 -20.52 9.74 17.52
N GLY A 97 -19.51 10.61 17.43
CA GLY A 97 -19.39 11.79 18.28
C GLY A 97 -20.58 12.76 18.12
N PHE A 98 -21.03 12.98 16.87
CA PHE A 98 -22.18 13.82 16.59
C PHE A 98 -23.50 13.26 17.16
N GLN A 99 -23.72 11.94 17.03
CA GLN A 99 -24.89 11.27 17.60
C GLN A 99 -24.92 11.36 19.13
N LEU A 100 -23.78 11.12 19.79
CA LEU A 100 -23.66 11.23 21.24
C LEU A 100 -23.82 12.68 21.72
N GLY A 101 -23.29 13.65 20.96
CA GLY A 101 -23.47 15.08 21.25
C GLY A 101 -24.93 15.52 21.17
N GLN A 102 -25.70 15.02 20.21
CA GLN A 102 -27.14 15.30 20.14
C GLN A 102 -27.92 14.68 21.31
N ALA A 103 -27.52 13.50 21.76
CA ALA A 103 -28.12 12.87 22.94
C ALA A 103 -27.82 13.66 24.22
N TYR A 104 -26.57 14.11 24.39
CA TYR A 104 -26.14 14.89 25.58
C TYR A 104 -26.70 16.31 25.60
N GLY A 105 -26.76 17.01 24.46
CA GLY A 105 -27.24 18.39 24.38
C GLY A 105 -28.70 18.55 24.82
N ARG A 106 -29.52 17.51 24.63
CA ARG A 106 -30.96 17.54 24.94
C ARG A 106 -31.27 17.56 26.46
N GLN A 107 -30.34 17.14 27.32
CA GLN A 107 -30.56 17.13 28.78
C GLN A 107 -30.18 18.43 29.49
N SER A 108 -29.42 19.32 28.84
CA SER A 108 -28.93 20.54 29.47
C SER A 108 -30.00 21.61 29.74
N THR A 109 -31.17 21.55 29.09
CA THR A 109 -32.23 22.55 29.27
C THR A 109 -33.19 22.28 30.43
N VAL A 110 -33.10 21.14 31.11
CA VAL A 110 -34.03 20.79 32.21
C VAL A 110 -33.47 21.19 33.59
N VAL A 111 -32.14 21.31 33.73
CA VAL A 111 -31.51 21.60 35.03
C VAL A 111 -31.63 23.09 35.40
N GLU A 112 -31.73 23.99 34.42
CA GLU A 112 -31.77 25.43 34.71
C GLU A 112 -33.13 25.93 35.21
N GLN A 113 -34.22 25.17 35.04
CA GLN A 113 -35.52 25.55 35.61
C GLN A 113 -35.69 25.18 37.08
N VAL A 114 -35.01 24.15 37.58
CA VAL A 114 -35.17 23.71 38.99
C VAL A 114 -34.38 24.59 39.96
N PHE A 115 -33.35 25.30 39.48
CA PHE A 115 -32.46 26.09 40.35
C PHE A 115 -33.05 27.45 40.78
N TRP A 116 -34.04 27.99 40.08
CA TRP A 116 -34.59 29.33 40.39
C TRP A 116 -35.84 29.32 41.29
N GLU A 117 -36.47 28.17 41.55
CA GLU A 117 -37.66 28.09 42.42
C GLU A 117 -37.34 28.03 43.93
N ASP A 118 -36.08 27.82 44.34
CA ASP A 118 -35.71 27.64 45.75
C ASP A 118 -35.05 28.88 46.41
N LEU A 119 -34.87 29.98 45.66
CA LEU A 119 -34.37 31.25 46.22
C LEU A 119 -35.54 32.03 46.85
N SER A 120 -35.93 31.56 48.03
CA SER A 120 -36.97 32.15 48.87
C SER A 120 -36.54 33.52 49.47
N PRO A 121 -37.42 34.55 49.50
CA PRO A 121 -37.05 35.95 49.74
C PRO A 121 -36.96 36.41 51.22
N TRP A 122 -36.71 35.52 52.18
CA TRP A 122 -36.90 35.83 53.62
C TRP A 122 -35.62 36.13 54.44
N GLU A 123 -34.45 36.32 53.85
CA GLU A 123 -33.21 36.72 54.57
C GLU A 123 -33.01 38.25 54.74
N LEU A 124 -34.09 39.04 54.69
CA LEU A 124 -34.03 40.49 54.93
C LEU A 124 -34.97 40.91 56.06
N SER A 125 -34.65 40.50 57.29
CA SER A 125 -35.15 41.14 58.51
C SER A 125 -34.34 40.74 59.74
#